data_AF-A0A6I7Q726-F1
#
_entry.id   AF-A0A6I7Q726-F1
#
_cell.length_a   1.000
_cell.length_b   1.000
_cell.length_c   1.000
_cell.angle_alpha   90.00
_cell.angle_beta   90.00
_cell.angle_gamma   90.00
#
_symmetry.space_group_name_H-M   'P 1'
#
loop_
_entity.id
_entity.type
_entity.pdbx_description
1 polymer ?
#
loop_
_entity_poly.entity_id
_entity_poly.type
_entity_poly.pdbx_seq_one_letter_code
_entity_poly.pdbx_strand_id
1 'polypeptide(L)'
;MSRRTCWSPYYLAEDGFLEWLTVVIFAFLAGVCFWRAVRLRRIRSVSFVLVSVFLGSAFVFGIGEELSWGQRIFGIETPELLKQYNKQQELTIHNLKVGGISFNQVLFGWLLMLGLAIYLFALPWLAGRHEQVRGWVDHLGLPLATRVQALAFLPVIILPKQLMASVESDELAEVCAAMLLVAVFCYARNADIFSPARRLG
;
A
#
# COMPACT_ATOMS: atom_id res chain seq x y z
N MET A 1 38.41 24.63 -9.40
CA MET A 1 37.04 24.25 -9.81
C MET A 1 37.01 22.76 -10.15
N SER A 2 36.50 21.91 -9.28
CA SER A 2 36.03 20.58 -9.70
C SER A 2 34.77 20.25 -8.89
N ARG A 3 33.62 20.41 -9.54
CA ARG A 3 32.34 19.89 -9.05
C ARG A 3 32.39 18.38 -9.23
N ARG A 4 32.61 17.64 -8.15
CA ARG A 4 32.30 16.20 -8.09
C ARG A 4 31.27 15.98 -6.99
N THR A 5 30.06 16.45 -7.26
CA THR A 5 28.89 16.01 -6.52
C THR A 5 28.50 14.64 -7.08
N CYS A 6 29.13 13.59 -6.55
CA CYS A 6 28.70 12.21 -6.78
C CYS A 6 27.47 11.94 -5.90
N TRP A 7 26.34 12.59 -6.24
CA TRP A 7 25.05 12.14 -5.74
C TRP A 7 24.65 10.97 -6.64
N SER A 8 24.60 9.77 -6.08
CA SER A 8 23.98 8.63 -6.75
C SER A 8 22.54 9.04 -7.12
N PRO A 9 22.04 8.77 -8.34
CA PRO A 9 20.67 9.10 -8.73
C PRO A 9 19.59 8.49 -7.81
N TYR A 10 19.95 7.56 -6.93
CA TYR A 10 19.10 7.04 -5.86
C TYR A 10 18.80 8.07 -4.74
N TYR A 11 19.73 8.99 -4.43
CA TYR A 11 19.56 9.99 -3.35
C TYR A 11 18.62 11.15 -3.73
N LEU A 12 18.20 11.24 -4.99
CA LEU A 12 17.19 12.21 -5.43
C LEU A 12 15.78 11.57 -5.55
N ALA A 13 15.72 10.24 -5.50
CA ALA A 13 14.48 9.47 -5.48
C ALA A 13 13.95 9.32 -4.05
N GLU A 14 14.84 9.01 -3.10
CA GLU A 14 14.57 9.10 -1.65
C GLU A 14 14.33 10.57 -1.26
N ASP A 15 13.13 10.88 -0.78
CA ASP A 15 12.54 12.22 -0.57
C ASP A 15 11.93 12.90 -1.82
N GLY A 16 11.64 12.13 -2.87
CA GLY A 16 10.93 12.59 -4.06
C GLY A 16 9.48 12.99 -3.78
N PHE A 17 8.90 13.80 -4.68
CA PHE A 17 7.48 14.22 -4.58
C PHE A 17 6.51 13.01 -4.57
N LEU A 18 6.87 11.92 -5.24
CA LEU A 18 6.05 10.71 -5.33
C LEU A 18 6.01 9.93 -4.00
N GLU A 19 7.12 9.82 -3.27
CA GLU A 19 7.16 9.19 -1.95
C GLU A 19 6.27 9.93 -0.94
N TRP A 20 6.38 11.26 -0.88
CA TRP A 20 5.51 12.08 -0.03
C TRP A 20 4.04 11.94 -0.40
N LEU A 21 3.73 11.80 -1.70
CA LEU A 21 2.38 11.55 -2.16
C LEU A 21 1.88 10.17 -1.71
N THR A 22 2.70 9.12 -1.81
CA THR A 22 2.40 7.79 -1.29
C THR A 22 2.14 7.83 0.22
N VAL A 23 2.96 8.54 1.00
CA VAL A 23 2.77 8.76 2.44
C VAL A 23 1.41 9.39 2.73
N VAL A 24 1.02 10.44 2.01
CA VAL A 24 -0.27 11.10 2.20
C VAL A 24 -1.43 10.17 1.85
N ILE A 25 -1.31 9.40 0.76
CA ILE A 25 -2.34 8.44 0.34
C ILE A 25 -2.49 7.32 1.39
N PHE A 26 -1.39 6.76 1.89
CA PHE A 26 -1.43 5.74 2.94
C PHE A 26 -1.99 6.30 4.25
N ALA A 27 -1.65 7.55 4.61
CA ALA A 27 -2.23 8.21 5.78
C ALA A 27 -3.76 8.35 5.64
N PHE A 28 -4.24 8.72 4.45
CA PHE A 28 -5.67 8.78 4.16
C PHE A 28 -6.33 7.40 4.27
N LEU A 29 -5.75 6.36 3.66
CA LEU A 29 -6.26 4.98 3.73
C LEU A 29 -6.29 4.43 5.16
N ALA A 30 -5.24 4.68 5.95
CA ALA A 30 -5.19 4.36 7.36
C ALA A 30 -6.32 5.06 8.13
N GLY A 31 -6.52 6.36 7.89
CA GLY A 31 -7.61 7.14 8.47
C GLY A 31 -8.99 6.57 8.16
N VAL A 32 -9.25 6.19 6.90
CA VAL A 32 -10.51 5.53 6.49
C VAL A 32 -10.73 4.23 7.26
N CYS A 33 -9.69 3.40 7.39
CA CYS A 33 -9.75 2.12 8.10
C CYS A 33 -10.04 2.29 9.60
N PHE A 34 -9.31 3.17 10.28
CA PHE A 34 -9.53 3.43 11.71
C PHE A 34 -10.87 4.11 11.98
N TRP A 35 -11.29 5.04 11.10
CA TRP A 35 -12.61 5.65 11.19
C TRP A 35 -13.73 4.60 11.05
N ARG A 36 -13.62 3.65 10.11
CA ARG A 36 -14.55 2.52 9.98
C ARG A 36 -14.58 1.66 11.23
N ALA A 37 -13.40 1.31 11.77
CA ALA A 37 -13.29 0.54 12.99
C ALA A 37 -14.04 1.22 14.14
N VAL A 38 -13.79 2.51 14.40
CA VAL A 38 -14.43 3.26 15.49
C VAL A 38 -15.93 3.44 15.26
N ARG A 39 -16.33 3.84 14.06
CA ARG A 39 -17.73 4.13 13.72
C ARG A 39 -18.62 2.88 13.76
N LEU A 40 -18.09 1.74 13.34
CA LEU A 40 -18.86 0.52 13.15
C LEU A 40 -18.66 -0.53 14.26
N ARG A 41 -17.78 -0.29 15.25
CA ARG A 41 -17.49 -1.26 16.35
C ARG A 41 -18.68 -1.74 17.17
N ARG A 42 -19.77 -0.96 17.23
CA ARG A 42 -20.99 -1.33 17.98
C ARG A 42 -22.05 -1.99 17.10
N ILE A 43 -21.83 -2.06 15.79
CA ILE A 43 -22.80 -2.50 14.78
C ILE A 43 -22.30 -3.74 14.04
N ARG A 44 -20.98 -3.85 13.84
CA ARG A 44 -20.34 -4.95 13.10
C ARG A 44 -19.65 -5.93 14.04
N SER A 45 -19.30 -7.10 13.50
CA SER A 45 -18.59 -8.15 14.23
C SER A 45 -17.23 -7.68 14.74
N VAL A 46 -16.71 -8.35 15.78
CA VAL A 46 -15.35 -8.09 16.27
C VAL A 46 -14.32 -8.31 15.16
N SER A 47 -14.50 -9.33 14.32
CA SER A 47 -13.62 -9.60 13.18
C SER A 47 -13.56 -8.44 12.19
N PHE A 48 -14.70 -7.81 11.87
CA PHE A 48 -14.74 -6.62 11.02
C PHE A 48 -13.85 -5.50 11.58
N VAL A 49 -13.96 -5.25 12.89
CA VAL A 49 -13.19 -4.21 13.58
C VAL A 49 -11.70 -4.55 13.58
N LEU A 50 -11.35 -5.79 13.92
CA LEU A 50 -9.97 -6.26 13.93
C LEU A 50 -9.32 -6.17 12.54
N VAL A 51 -10.02 -6.58 11.49
CA VAL A 51 -9.55 -6.45 10.11
C VAL A 51 -9.39 -4.98 9.72
N SER A 52 -10.35 -4.11 10.09
CA SER A 52 -10.23 -2.67 9.83
C SER A 52 -9.02 -2.06 10.53
N VAL A 53 -8.76 -2.42 11.79
CA VAL A 53 -7.57 -1.97 12.53
C VAL A 53 -6.29 -2.54 11.93
N PHE A 54 -6.28 -3.81 11.54
CA PHE A 54 -5.15 -4.46 10.90
C PHE A 54 -4.79 -3.77 9.58
N LEU A 55 -5.76 -3.55 8.68
CA LEU A 55 -5.54 -2.85 7.41
C LEU A 55 -5.05 -1.41 7.64
N GLY A 56 -5.63 -0.69 8.60
CA GLY A 56 -5.16 0.65 8.96
C GLY A 56 -3.71 0.64 9.46
N SER A 57 -3.35 -0.36 10.27
CA SER A 57 -1.99 -0.54 10.78
C SER A 57 -1.00 -0.93 9.67
N ALA A 58 -1.44 -1.71 8.68
CA ALA A 58 -0.63 -2.05 7.51
C ALA A 58 -0.31 -0.82 6.66
N PHE A 59 -1.26 0.12 6.49
CA PHE A 59 -0.97 1.40 5.84
C PHE A 59 -0.03 2.28 6.66
N VAL A 60 -0.16 2.29 8.00
CA VAL A 60 0.81 2.98 8.88
C VAL A 60 2.20 2.37 8.77
N PHE A 61 2.30 1.05 8.67
CA PHE A 61 3.56 0.36 8.40
C PHE A 61 4.16 0.82 7.06
N GLY A 62 3.34 0.90 6.01
CA GLY A 62 3.76 1.47 4.72
C GLY A 62 4.32 2.88 4.84
N ILE A 63 3.65 3.78 5.59
CA ILE A 63 4.17 5.13 5.87
C ILE A 63 5.52 5.07 6.60
N GLY A 64 5.64 4.15 7.56
CA GLY A 64 6.88 3.91 8.29
C GLY A 64 8.00 3.53 7.32
N GLU A 65 7.76 2.59 6.41
CA GLU A 65 8.76 2.22 5.41
C GLU A 65 9.10 3.40 4.47
N GLU A 66 8.13 4.12 3.92
CA GLU A 66 8.41 5.29 3.05
C GLU A 66 9.23 6.38 3.77
N LEU A 67 8.98 6.61 5.07
CA LEU A 67 9.70 7.59 5.87
C LEU A 67 10.94 7.04 6.58
N SER A 68 11.34 5.80 6.26
CA SER A 68 12.48 5.14 6.90
C SER A 68 12.36 5.13 8.43
N TRP A 69 11.15 4.90 8.92
CA TRP A 69 10.74 4.92 10.33
C TRP A 69 11.05 6.23 11.06
N GLY A 70 11.13 7.35 10.33
CA GLY A 70 11.49 8.65 10.88
C GLY A 70 12.96 8.76 11.27
N GLN A 71 13.82 7.83 10.83
CA GLN A 71 15.26 7.85 11.09
C GLN A 71 15.90 9.20 10.69
N ARG A 72 15.50 9.72 9.52
CA ARG A 72 15.96 11.03 9.01
C ARG A 72 15.50 12.20 9.88
N ILE A 73 14.29 12.12 10.44
CA ILE A 73 13.68 13.18 11.25
C ILE A 73 14.25 13.19 12.67
N PHE A 74 14.46 12.01 13.26
CA PHE A 74 14.89 11.86 14.65
C PHE A 74 16.41 11.64 14.80
N GLY A 75 17.16 11.63 13.69
CA GLY A 75 18.61 11.45 13.69
C GLY A 75 19.04 10.08 14.27
N ILE A 76 18.22 9.05 14.07
CA ILE A 76 18.48 7.72 14.62
C ILE A 76 19.65 7.10 13.85
N GLU A 77 20.67 6.62 14.55
CA GLU A 77 21.79 5.93 13.93
C GLU A 77 21.41 4.50 13.53
N THR A 78 21.89 4.09 12.37
CA THR A 78 21.66 2.75 11.83
C THR A 78 22.52 1.71 12.54
N PRO A 79 21.93 0.63 13.07
CA PRO A 79 22.66 -0.47 13.66
C PRO A 79 23.73 -1.04 12.71
N GLU A 80 24.90 -1.42 13.24
CA GLU A 80 26.02 -1.93 12.43
C GLU A 80 25.66 -3.19 11.62
N LEU A 81 24.78 -4.04 12.15
CA LEU A 81 24.26 -5.21 11.44
C LEU A 81 23.48 -4.83 10.18
N LEU A 82 22.74 -3.71 10.21
CA LEU A 82 22.00 -3.22 9.04
C LEU A 82 22.93 -2.48 8.06
N LYS A 83 23.98 -1.80 8.55
CA LYS A 83 25.00 -1.17 7.68
C LYS A 83 25.71 -2.16 6.76
N GLN A 84 25.80 -3.44 7.14
CA GLN A 84 26.42 -4.49 6.31
C GLN A 84 25.55 -4.93 5.13
N TYR A 85 24.22 -4.83 5.24
CA TYR A 85 23.25 -5.33 4.24
C TYR A 85 22.41 -4.20 3.61
N ASN A 86 22.49 -2.98 4.13
CA ASN A 86 21.78 -1.81 3.64
C ASN A 86 22.78 -0.82 3.02
N LYS A 87 22.71 -0.61 1.69
CA LYS A 87 23.60 0.31 0.97
C LYS A 87 23.38 1.79 1.34
N GLN A 88 22.22 2.13 1.90
CA GLN A 88 21.84 3.48 2.31
C GLN A 88 21.94 3.69 3.81
N GLN A 89 22.34 2.67 4.58
CA GLN A 89 22.40 2.73 6.04
C GLN A 89 21.07 3.21 6.63
N GLU A 90 19.96 2.55 6.32
CA GLU A 90 18.66 2.87 6.90
C GLU A 90 18.04 1.70 7.69
N LEU A 91 17.07 2.03 8.54
CA LEU A 91 16.26 1.08 9.31
C LEU A 91 15.19 0.40 8.44
N THR A 92 14.92 0.97 7.27
CA THR A 92 13.93 0.53 6.30
C THR A 92 14.25 -0.85 5.76
N ILE A 93 13.28 -1.76 5.79
CA ILE A 93 13.41 -3.11 5.23
C ILE A 93 13.45 -3.01 3.70
N HIS A 94 12.83 -1.97 3.13
CA HIS A 94 12.90 -1.65 1.70
C HIS A 94 14.34 -1.55 1.20
N ASN A 95 15.25 -0.94 1.95
CA ASN A 95 16.61 -0.66 1.46
C ASN A 95 17.63 -1.80 1.66
N LEU A 96 17.17 -2.97 2.11
CA LEU A 96 18.02 -4.15 2.25
C LEU A 96 18.40 -4.75 0.89
N LYS A 97 19.67 -5.09 0.73
CA LYS A 97 20.20 -5.85 -0.40
C LYS A 97 20.85 -7.13 0.11
N VAL A 98 20.24 -8.27 -0.20
CA VAL A 98 20.77 -9.60 0.18
C VAL A 98 21.20 -10.31 -1.10
N GLY A 99 22.50 -10.61 -1.23
CA GLY A 99 23.03 -11.36 -2.38
C GLY A 99 22.91 -10.66 -3.73
N GLY A 100 22.85 -9.32 -3.76
CA GLY A 100 22.71 -8.53 -5.00
C GLY A 100 21.26 -8.30 -5.45
N ILE A 101 20.28 -8.93 -4.80
CA ILE A 101 18.85 -8.68 -5.01
C ILE A 101 18.41 -7.58 -4.04
N SER A 102 17.70 -6.56 -4.56
CA SER A 102 17.08 -5.55 -3.70
C SER A 102 15.75 -6.06 -3.15
N PHE A 103 15.61 -6.03 -1.83
CA PHE A 103 14.39 -6.50 -1.17
C PHE A 103 13.17 -5.65 -1.57
N ASN A 104 13.35 -4.33 -1.73
CA ASN A 104 12.32 -3.42 -2.26
C ASN A 104 11.69 -3.97 -3.57
N GLN A 105 12.51 -4.22 -4.59
CA GLN A 105 11.99 -4.63 -5.91
C GLN A 105 11.20 -5.94 -5.86
N VAL A 106 11.55 -6.87 -4.97
CA VAL A 106 10.89 -8.18 -4.88
C VAL A 106 9.64 -8.13 -4.02
N LEU A 107 9.74 -7.61 -2.79
CA LEU A 107 8.64 -7.59 -1.82
C LEU A 107 7.62 -6.50 -2.11
N PHE A 108 8.06 -5.29 -2.41
CA PHE A 108 7.18 -4.14 -2.64
C PHE A 108 6.83 -3.96 -4.11
N GLY A 109 7.74 -4.29 -5.03
CA GLY A 109 7.43 -4.32 -6.46
C GLY A 109 6.55 -5.52 -6.86
N TRP A 110 7.13 -6.72 -6.93
CA TRP A 110 6.43 -7.86 -7.54
C TRP A 110 5.36 -8.48 -6.65
N LEU A 111 5.67 -8.74 -5.37
CA LEU A 111 4.74 -9.46 -4.50
C LEU A 111 3.50 -8.63 -4.16
N LEU A 112 3.67 -7.34 -3.86
CA LEU A 112 2.55 -6.45 -3.55
C LEU A 112 1.66 -6.23 -4.78
N MET A 113 2.24 -6.01 -5.97
CA MET A 113 1.45 -5.86 -7.20
C MET A 113 0.72 -7.15 -7.58
N LEU A 114 1.33 -8.31 -7.41
CA LEU A 114 0.66 -9.60 -7.62
C LEU A 114 -0.47 -9.81 -6.60
N GLY A 115 -0.22 -9.53 -5.33
CA GLY A 115 -1.22 -9.61 -4.27
C GLY A 115 -2.40 -8.68 -4.53
N LEU A 116 -2.12 -7.45 -4.96
CA LEU A 116 -3.11 -6.45 -5.35
C LEU A 116 -3.91 -6.92 -6.57
N ALA A 117 -3.27 -7.49 -7.59
CA ALA A 117 -3.96 -8.07 -8.74
C ALA A 117 -4.91 -9.21 -8.31
N ILE A 118 -4.45 -10.13 -7.47
CA ILE A 118 -5.29 -11.21 -6.95
C ILE A 118 -6.47 -10.63 -6.16
N TYR A 119 -6.23 -9.64 -5.30
CA TYR A 119 -7.28 -8.98 -4.52
C TYR A 119 -8.29 -8.22 -5.40
N LEU A 120 -7.85 -7.55 -6.47
CA LEU A 120 -8.74 -6.76 -7.34
C LEU A 120 -9.52 -7.63 -8.33
N PHE A 121 -8.96 -8.75 -8.79
CA PHE A 121 -9.58 -9.61 -9.80
C PHE A 121 -10.21 -10.87 -9.21
N ALA A 122 -9.44 -11.68 -8.47
CA ALA A 122 -9.88 -12.98 -8.02
C ALA A 122 -10.94 -12.86 -6.91
N LEU A 123 -10.73 -11.97 -5.93
CA LEU A 123 -11.66 -11.84 -4.81
C LEU A 123 -13.06 -11.36 -5.23
N PRO A 124 -13.24 -10.30 -6.04
CA PRO A 124 -14.57 -9.87 -6.49
C PRO A 124 -15.22 -10.86 -7.45
N TRP A 125 -14.42 -11.62 -8.20
CA TRP A 125 -14.89 -12.70 -9.08
C TRP A 125 -15.41 -13.88 -8.26
N LEU A 126 -14.64 -14.37 -7.29
CA LEU A 126 -15.07 -15.45 -6.37
C LEU A 126 -16.30 -15.05 -5.56
N ALA A 127 -16.30 -13.84 -4.98
CA ALA A 127 -17.46 -13.31 -4.26
C ALA A 127 -18.69 -13.08 -5.15
N GLY A 128 -18.52 -13.01 -6.47
CA GLY A 128 -19.63 -12.97 -7.43
C GLY A 128 -20.19 -14.35 -7.79
N ARG A 129 -19.46 -15.43 -7.49
CA ARG A 129 -19.84 -16.82 -7.82
C ARG A 129 -20.27 -17.64 -6.60
N HIS A 130 -19.70 -17.36 -5.44
CA HIS A 130 -19.95 -18.10 -4.22
C HIS A 130 -20.46 -17.17 -3.13
N GLU A 131 -21.72 -17.36 -2.71
CA GLU A 131 -22.34 -16.57 -1.64
C GLU A 131 -21.61 -16.71 -0.31
N GLN A 132 -21.02 -17.88 -0.04
CA GLN A 132 -20.16 -18.10 1.13
C GLN A 132 -19.00 -17.11 1.14
N VAL A 133 -18.24 -17.01 0.03
CA VAL A 133 -17.10 -16.08 -0.08
C VAL A 133 -17.57 -14.64 0.11
N ARG A 134 -18.71 -14.27 -0.48
CA ARG A 134 -19.31 -12.94 -0.26
C ARG A 134 -19.62 -12.69 1.21
N GLY A 135 -20.21 -13.67 1.91
CA GLY A 135 -20.49 -13.60 3.34
C GLY A 135 -19.24 -13.41 4.19
N TRP A 136 -18.16 -14.15 3.90
CA TRP A 136 -16.87 -13.97 4.57
C TRP A 136 -16.28 -12.58 4.34
N VAL A 137 -16.25 -12.11 3.10
CA VAL A 137 -15.76 -10.77 2.74
C VAL A 137 -16.55 -9.68 3.46
N ASP A 138 -17.87 -9.75 3.43
CA ASP A 138 -18.76 -8.78 4.09
C ASP A 138 -18.60 -8.81 5.62
N HIS A 139 -18.46 -10.02 6.20
CA HIS A 139 -18.24 -10.19 7.64
C HIS A 139 -16.88 -9.65 8.08
N LEU A 140 -15.84 -9.82 7.26
CA LEU A 140 -14.50 -9.28 7.51
C LEU A 140 -14.40 -7.79 7.21
N GLY A 141 -15.37 -7.21 6.51
CA GLY A 141 -15.35 -5.78 6.16
C GLY A 141 -14.42 -5.42 5.02
N LEU A 142 -14.10 -6.39 4.15
CA LEU A 142 -13.20 -6.18 3.03
C LEU A 142 -13.93 -5.45 1.88
N PRO A 143 -13.44 -4.29 1.42
CA PRO A 143 -14.02 -3.62 0.27
C PRO A 143 -13.76 -4.48 -0.97
N LEU A 144 -14.76 -4.60 -1.85
CA LEU A 144 -14.61 -5.29 -3.13
C LEU A 144 -14.46 -4.28 -4.26
N ALA A 145 -13.47 -4.51 -5.13
CA ALA A 145 -13.33 -3.70 -6.33
C ALA A 145 -14.52 -3.91 -7.29
N THR A 146 -14.94 -2.83 -7.93
CA THR A 146 -15.84 -2.89 -9.09
C THR A 146 -15.09 -3.43 -10.31
N ARG A 147 -15.82 -3.88 -11.35
CA ARG A 147 -15.19 -4.33 -12.60
C ARG A 147 -14.34 -3.24 -13.24
N VAL A 148 -14.80 -1.98 -13.17
CA VAL A 148 -14.07 -0.82 -13.71
C VAL A 148 -12.77 -0.59 -12.93
N GLN A 149 -12.82 -0.62 -11.60
CA GLN A 149 -11.61 -0.49 -10.77
C GLN A 149 -10.62 -1.64 -11.02
N ALA A 150 -11.11 -2.89 -11.14
CA ALA A 150 -10.26 -4.02 -11.47
C ALA A 150 -9.58 -3.84 -12.83
N LEU A 151 -10.33 -3.48 -13.88
CA LEU A 151 -9.77 -3.23 -15.21
C LEU A 151 -8.82 -2.01 -15.25
N ALA A 152 -9.06 -0.99 -14.41
CA ALA A 152 -8.19 0.17 -14.27
C ALA A 152 -6.82 -0.18 -13.70
N PHE A 153 -6.64 -1.35 -13.08
CA PHE A 153 -5.34 -1.84 -12.66
C PHE A 153 -4.36 -2.05 -13.83
N LEU A 154 -4.86 -2.44 -15.01
CA LEU A 154 -4.00 -2.68 -16.18
C LEU A 154 -3.27 -1.41 -16.66
N PRO A 155 -3.94 -0.26 -16.89
CA PRO A 155 -3.22 0.96 -17.23
C PRO A 155 -2.35 1.48 -16.07
N VAL A 156 -2.73 1.24 -14.81
CA VAL A 156 -1.92 1.60 -13.63
C VAL A 156 -0.53 0.95 -13.66
N ILE A 157 -0.42 -0.30 -14.11
CA ILE A 157 0.89 -0.99 -14.21
C ILE A 157 1.63 -0.74 -15.53
N ILE A 158 0.90 -0.45 -16.63
CA ILE A 158 1.48 -0.31 -17.97
C ILE A 158 1.97 1.12 -18.23
N LEU A 159 1.15 2.13 -17.93
CA LEU A 159 1.42 3.51 -18.34
C LEU A 159 2.68 4.12 -17.69
N PRO A 160 2.95 3.95 -16.38
CA PRO A 160 4.16 4.49 -15.77
C PRO A 160 5.44 4.02 -16.46
N LYS A 161 5.48 2.74 -16.86
CA LYS A 161 6.61 2.12 -17.58
C LYS A 161 6.78 2.62 -19.01
N GLN A 162 5.73 3.19 -19.60
CA GLN A 162 5.78 3.80 -20.93
C GLN A 162 6.14 5.29 -20.89
N LEU A 163 5.88 5.95 -19.77
CA LEU A 163 6.00 7.41 -19.65
C LEU A 163 7.35 7.86 -19.07
N MET A 164 7.99 7.05 -18.22
CA MET A 164 9.18 7.46 -17.45
C MET A 164 10.32 6.44 -17.51
N ALA A 165 11.52 6.87 -17.11
CA ALA A 165 12.68 6.01 -16.97
C ALA A 165 12.52 5.03 -15.79
N SER A 166 13.31 3.95 -15.79
CA SER A 166 12.97 2.71 -15.07
C SER A 166 12.76 2.80 -13.56
N VAL A 167 13.41 3.75 -12.85
CA VAL A 167 13.24 3.86 -11.38
C VAL A 167 12.00 4.69 -11.04
N GLU A 168 11.87 5.88 -11.64
CA GLU A 168 10.71 6.77 -11.46
C GLU A 168 9.40 6.12 -11.93
N SER A 169 9.47 5.21 -12.92
CA SER A 169 8.30 4.48 -13.40
C SER A 169 7.71 3.52 -12.36
N ASP A 170 8.55 2.98 -11.47
CA ASP A 170 8.09 2.04 -10.44
C ASP A 170 7.41 2.82 -9.29
N GLU A 171 8.00 3.93 -8.84
CA GLU A 171 7.38 4.85 -7.86
C GLU A 171 6.04 5.41 -8.34
N LEU A 172 5.96 5.82 -9.62
CA LEU A 172 4.71 6.30 -10.19
C LEU A 172 3.65 5.20 -10.26
N ALA A 173 4.05 3.95 -10.51
CA ALA A 173 3.13 2.81 -10.48
C ALA A 173 2.59 2.55 -9.06
N GLU A 174 3.42 2.71 -8.04
CA GLU A 174 3.01 2.59 -6.64
C GLU A 174 2.01 3.68 -6.25
N VAL A 175 2.27 4.95 -6.59
CA VAL A 175 1.31 6.05 -6.39
C VAL A 175 -0.02 5.77 -7.10
N CYS A 176 0.03 5.35 -8.37
CA CYS A 176 -1.17 5.02 -9.14
C CYS A 176 -1.96 3.85 -8.52
N ALA A 177 -1.27 2.82 -8.02
CA ALA A 177 -1.88 1.69 -7.34
C ALA A 177 -2.50 2.09 -5.99
N ALA A 178 -1.82 2.94 -5.22
CA ALA A 178 -2.34 3.49 -3.98
C ALA A 178 -3.59 4.34 -4.22
N MET A 179 -3.62 5.15 -5.28
CA MET A 179 -4.82 5.89 -5.70
C MET A 179 -5.97 4.97 -6.12
N LEU A 180 -5.68 3.85 -6.79
CA LEU A 180 -6.70 2.85 -7.09
C LEU A 180 -7.25 2.21 -5.81
N LEU A 181 -6.42 1.96 -4.80
CA LEU A 181 -6.87 1.50 -3.49
C LEU A 181 -7.77 2.54 -2.81
N VAL A 182 -7.47 3.84 -2.92
CA VAL A 182 -8.40 4.89 -2.46
C VAL A 182 -9.77 4.76 -3.11
N ALA A 183 -9.82 4.55 -4.43
CA ALA A 183 -11.09 4.35 -5.14
C ALA A 183 -11.83 3.09 -4.65
N VAL A 184 -11.13 1.98 -4.43
CA VAL A 184 -11.73 0.73 -3.92
C VAL A 184 -12.23 0.89 -2.48
N PHE A 185 -11.45 1.54 -1.62
CA PHE A 185 -11.83 1.73 -0.22
C PHE A 185 -13.00 2.69 -0.11
N CYS A 186 -13.03 3.81 -0.85
CA CYS A 186 -14.11 4.79 -0.78
C CYS A 186 -15.37 4.38 -1.55
N TYR A 187 -15.22 3.68 -2.68
CA TYR A 187 -16.31 3.32 -3.60
C TYR A 187 -16.33 1.82 -3.88
N ALA A 188 -16.38 1.03 -2.82
CA ALA A 188 -16.45 -0.42 -2.89
C ALA A 188 -17.76 -0.90 -3.53
N ARG A 189 -17.70 -2.02 -4.25
CA ARG A 189 -18.88 -2.70 -4.81
C ARG A 189 -19.90 -3.11 -3.74
N ASN A 190 -19.43 -3.45 -2.55
CA ASN A 190 -20.21 -3.79 -1.36
C ASN A 190 -20.25 -2.63 -0.36
N ALA A 191 -20.39 -1.38 -0.83
CA ALA A 191 -20.38 -0.18 0.02
C ALA A 191 -21.44 -0.20 1.13
N ASP A 192 -22.53 -0.95 0.94
CA ASP A 192 -23.62 -1.11 1.90
C ASP A 192 -23.14 -1.68 3.24
N ILE A 193 -22.05 -2.46 3.27
CA ILE A 193 -21.50 -3.02 4.51
C ILE A 193 -20.88 -1.94 5.41
N PHE A 194 -20.49 -0.80 4.84
CA PHE A 194 -19.92 0.32 5.58
C PHE A 194 -20.98 1.31 6.07
N SER A 195 -22.26 1.09 5.72
CA SER A 195 -23.37 1.90 6.20
C SER A 195 -23.87 1.41 7.57
N PRO A 196 -24.07 2.31 8.55
CA PRO A 196 -24.74 1.99 9.81
C PRO A 196 -26.19 1.52 9.65
N ALA A 197 -26.84 1.85 8.52
CA ALA A 197 -28.24 1.54 8.27
C ALA A 197 -28.49 0.06 7.93
N ARG A 198 -27.47 -0.66 7.44
CA ARG A 198 -27.57 -2.10 7.17
C ARG A 198 -27.38 -2.87 8.48
N ARG A 199 -28.49 -3.13 9.18
CA ARG A 199 -28.51 -4.10 10.30
C ARG A 199 -28.21 -5.49 9.73
N LEU A 200 -27.26 -6.19 10.35
CA LEU A 200 -27.10 -7.63 10.13
C LEU A 200 -28.40 -8.28 10.62
N GLY A 201 -29.12 -8.93 9.70
CA GLY A 201 -30.23 -9.82 10.05
C GLY A 201 -29.70 -11.09 10.70
#